data_AF-Q4TFP3-F1
#
_entry.id   AF-Q4TFP3-F1
#
_cell.length_a   1.000
_cell.length_b   1.000
_cell.length_c   1.000
_cell.angle_alpha   90.00
_cell.angle_beta   90.00
_cell.angle_gamma   90.00
#
_symmetry.space_group_name_H-M   'P 1'
#
loop_
_entity.id
_entity.type
_entity.pdbx_description
1 polymer ?
#
loop_
_entity_poly.entity_id
_entity_poly.type
_entity_poly.pdbx_seq_one_letter_code
_entity_poly.pdbx_strand_id
1 'polypeptide(L)'
;PRGCTACFCFHHSSVCESADGFSVHTITSSFQRDNERWTAQQRDGSSVAVQWSPSKQEVFLTSEDYFPLYFLAPVLGEQMLSYGQNLSLSFRVDRRDTRLSAEDLVLEGAGMRVAVPLIAQGNAYPNENMQTYVFRLHDSSDYPWRPTVSHADFQKLLHNLTAIMIRGTYSERSAGYLDDVSLVTARRAPGIAARWVEQCTCPQGYQGQHCERCTVGYRRTRPELAPSAPASPAAATATATPATPTQVPAVRPFLTLCRLLADCRSTLCPGACDCQDNTAGLSCERCRDGFYGDPVAGRRQTAIRAPARLEPPAPSS
;
A
#
# COMPACT_ATOMS: atom_id res chain seq x y z
N PRO A 1 -30.38 2.28 7.23
CA PRO A 1 -29.65 3.57 7.25
C PRO A 1 -28.16 3.48 6.81
N ARG A 2 -27.79 2.57 5.88
CA ARG A 2 -26.42 2.56 5.33
C ARG A 2 -26.37 3.47 4.12
N GLY A 3 -26.21 4.77 4.39
CA GLY A 3 -26.14 5.83 3.40
C GLY A 3 -24.99 5.64 2.41
N CYS A 4 -24.97 6.50 1.38
CA CYS A 4 -23.98 6.50 0.31
C CYS A 4 -22.57 6.77 0.87
N THR A 5 -21.79 5.72 1.11
CA THR A 5 -20.35 5.84 1.32
C THR A 5 -19.70 6.29 0.01
N ALA A 6 -18.78 7.24 0.09
CA ALA A 6 -18.04 7.69 -1.08
C ALA A 6 -17.19 6.53 -1.64
N CYS A 7 -17.16 6.38 -2.96
CA CYS A 7 -16.31 5.40 -3.63
C CYS A 7 -14.82 5.79 -3.51
N PHE A 8 -13.94 4.81 -3.30
CA PHE A 8 -12.50 5.02 -3.35
C PHE A 8 -11.91 4.57 -4.69
N CYS A 9 -11.94 5.47 -5.68
CA CYS A 9 -11.36 5.25 -7.01
C CYS A 9 -10.08 6.08 -7.24
N PHE A 10 -9.26 6.25 -6.20
CA PHE A 10 -8.07 7.12 -6.20
C PHE A 10 -8.32 8.56 -6.72
N HIS A 11 -9.55 9.06 -6.57
CA HIS A 11 -10.06 10.34 -7.07
C HIS A 11 -10.18 10.46 -8.61
N HIS A 12 -10.08 9.35 -9.35
CA HIS A 12 -10.30 9.32 -10.80
C HIS A 12 -11.76 9.10 -11.17
N SER A 13 -12.57 8.58 -10.24
CA SER A 13 -14.00 8.35 -10.41
C SER A 13 -14.72 8.49 -9.08
N SER A 14 -16.01 8.80 -9.14
CA SER A 14 -16.94 8.77 -8.00
C SER A 14 -18.05 7.72 -8.17
N VAL A 15 -17.98 6.93 -9.26
CA VAL A 15 -18.99 5.94 -9.63
C VAL A 15 -18.39 4.55 -9.46
N CYS A 16 -18.97 3.78 -8.53
CA CYS A 16 -18.59 2.40 -8.24
C CYS A 16 -19.82 1.55 -7.97
N GLU A 17 -19.65 0.24 -8.16
CA GLU A 17 -20.65 -0.78 -7.85
C GLU A 17 -20.03 -1.87 -6.96
N SER A 18 -20.85 -2.74 -6.37
CA SER A 18 -20.33 -3.90 -5.62
C SER A 18 -19.60 -4.84 -6.57
N ALA A 19 -18.37 -5.22 -6.25
CA ALA A 19 -17.56 -6.11 -7.06
C ALA A 19 -18.04 -7.56 -6.98
N ASP A 20 -18.07 -8.24 -8.12
CA ASP A 20 -18.34 -9.67 -8.21
C ASP A 20 -17.08 -10.52 -7.97
N GLY A 21 -17.29 -11.77 -7.53
CA GLY A 21 -16.22 -12.75 -7.34
C GLY A 21 -15.38 -12.56 -6.07
N PHE A 22 -15.79 -11.67 -5.16
CA PHE A 22 -15.21 -11.55 -3.83
C PHE A 22 -16.06 -12.23 -2.77
N SER A 23 -15.41 -13.00 -1.91
CA SER A 23 -16.02 -13.62 -0.75
C SER A 23 -15.45 -13.06 0.55
N VAL A 24 -16.27 -13.07 1.60
CA VAL A 24 -15.85 -12.78 2.99
C VAL A 24 -14.68 -13.69 3.35
N HIS A 25 -13.66 -13.10 3.96
CA HIS A 25 -12.49 -13.81 4.49
C HIS A 25 -12.12 -13.23 5.85
N THR A 26 -11.59 -14.06 6.74
CA THR A 26 -11.08 -13.61 8.03
C THR A 26 -9.65 -14.07 8.16
N ILE A 27 -8.75 -13.14 8.46
CA ILE A 27 -7.37 -13.45 8.81
C ILE A 27 -7.34 -13.61 10.32
N THR A 28 -6.92 -14.77 10.80
CA THR A 28 -7.01 -15.13 12.23
C THR A 28 -5.65 -15.49 12.82
N SER A 29 -5.44 -15.10 14.07
CA SER A 29 -4.39 -15.64 14.92
C SER A 29 -4.96 -16.19 16.22
N SER A 30 -4.77 -17.48 16.42
CA SER A 30 -5.42 -18.27 17.50
C SER A 30 -4.42 -18.87 18.49
N PHE A 31 -3.12 -18.72 18.21
CA PHE A 31 -1.99 -19.14 19.05
C PHE A 31 -2.06 -20.59 19.56
N GLN A 32 -2.73 -21.46 18.81
CA GLN A 32 -2.95 -22.86 19.21
C GLN A 32 -1.65 -23.69 19.28
N ARG A 33 -0.64 -23.32 18.49
CA ARG A 33 0.61 -24.08 18.32
C ARG A 33 1.88 -23.31 18.65
N ASP A 34 1.90 -22.01 18.38
CA ASP A 34 3.07 -21.14 18.59
C ASP A 34 2.62 -19.67 18.66
N ASN A 35 3.58 -18.74 18.65
CA ASN A 35 3.33 -17.30 18.63
C ASN A 35 2.91 -16.76 17.25
N GLU A 36 2.72 -17.62 16.24
CA GLU A 36 2.28 -17.29 14.88
C GLU A 36 3.04 -16.13 14.22
N ARG A 37 4.34 -15.99 14.50
CA ARG A 37 5.22 -14.91 14.01
C ARG A 37 4.87 -13.51 14.52
N TRP A 38 4.09 -13.41 15.58
CA TRP A 38 3.91 -12.15 16.28
C TRP A 38 5.22 -11.72 16.92
N THR A 39 5.54 -10.44 16.75
CA THR A 39 6.68 -9.79 17.39
C THR A 39 6.18 -8.70 18.32
N ALA A 40 7.07 -8.10 19.10
CA ALA A 40 6.71 -6.97 19.94
C ALA A 40 7.77 -5.88 19.88
N GLN A 41 7.33 -4.66 20.15
CA GLN A 41 8.23 -3.51 20.24
C GLN A 41 7.85 -2.58 21.38
N GLN A 42 8.84 -1.84 21.88
CA GLN A 42 8.66 -0.67 22.73
C GLN A 42 8.36 0.58 21.89
N ARG A 43 8.00 1.68 22.56
CA ARG A 43 7.76 2.98 21.91
C ARG A 43 8.99 3.52 21.16
N ASP A 44 10.19 3.17 21.60
CA ASP A 44 11.46 3.56 20.95
C ASP A 44 11.82 2.69 19.73
N GLY A 45 10.98 1.70 19.40
CA GLY A 45 11.20 0.76 18.29
C GLY A 45 12.11 -0.42 18.65
N SER A 46 12.58 -0.52 19.90
CA SER A 46 13.35 -1.69 20.33
C SER A 46 12.47 -2.94 20.37
N SER A 47 12.99 -4.03 19.81
CA SER A 47 12.27 -5.31 19.71
C SER A 47 12.25 -6.03 21.06
N VAL A 48 11.11 -6.63 21.38
CA VAL A 48 10.88 -7.42 22.60
C VAL A 48 10.38 -8.82 22.20
N ALA A 49 10.83 -9.83 22.94
CA ALA A 49 10.41 -11.20 22.70
C ALA A 49 8.95 -11.41 23.13
N VAL A 50 8.12 -11.89 22.21
CA VAL A 50 6.76 -12.36 22.52
C VAL A 50 6.84 -13.74 23.14
N GLN A 51 6.27 -13.90 24.32
CA GLN A 51 6.18 -15.19 25.00
C GLN A 51 4.88 -15.89 24.63
N TRP A 52 4.93 -17.21 24.51
CA TRP A 52 3.77 -18.06 24.20
C TRP A 52 3.49 -19.02 25.35
N SER A 53 2.21 -19.15 25.70
CA SER A 53 1.72 -20.05 26.74
C SER A 53 1.01 -21.25 26.11
N PRO A 54 1.63 -22.45 26.09
CA PRO A 54 1.01 -23.64 25.50
C PRO A 54 -0.27 -24.09 26.21
N SER A 55 -0.33 -23.88 27.53
CA SER A 55 -1.45 -24.34 28.36
C SER A 55 -2.72 -23.52 28.17
N LYS A 56 -2.57 -22.23 27.86
CA LYS A 56 -3.69 -21.31 27.62
C LYS A 56 -3.86 -20.94 26.14
N GLN A 57 -2.95 -21.40 25.27
CA GLN A 57 -2.95 -21.08 23.84
C GLN A 57 -3.02 -19.57 23.58
N GLU A 58 -2.24 -18.79 24.32
CA GLU A 58 -2.24 -17.32 24.24
C GLU A 58 -0.79 -16.80 24.21
N VAL A 59 -0.58 -15.59 23.70
CA VAL A 59 0.71 -14.89 23.78
C VAL A 59 0.66 -13.79 24.83
N PHE A 60 1.82 -13.46 25.41
CA PHE A 60 1.89 -12.43 26.44
C PHE A 60 3.18 -11.62 26.38
N LEU A 61 3.09 -10.41 26.93
CA LEU A 61 4.20 -9.50 27.17
C LEU A 61 4.19 -9.10 28.63
N THR A 62 5.37 -9.08 29.25
CA THR A 62 5.56 -8.63 30.63
C THR A 62 6.39 -7.37 30.60
N SER A 63 5.86 -6.29 31.18
CA SER A 63 6.64 -5.06 31.36
C SER A 63 7.32 -5.06 32.71
N GLU A 64 8.58 -4.66 32.77
CA GLU A 64 9.28 -4.41 34.04
C GLU A 64 8.90 -3.03 34.61
N ASP A 65 8.64 -2.06 33.73
CA ASP A 65 8.37 -0.66 34.07
C ASP A 65 7.00 -0.19 33.54
N TYR A 66 6.71 1.10 33.69
CA TYR A 66 5.48 1.73 33.16
C TYR A 66 5.47 1.97 31.65
N PHE A 67 6.55 1.66 30.94
CA PHE A 67 6.62 1.85 29.49
C PHE A 67 5.78 0.79 28.75
N PRO A 68 4.86 1.19 27.86
CA PRO A 68 3.98 0.25 27.18
C PRO A 68 4.74 -0.57 26.13
N LEU A 69 4.51 -1.87 26.14
CA LEU A 69 4.93 -2.80 25.09
C LEU A 69 3.78 -3.00 24.11
N TYR A 70 4.10 -3.17 22.83
CA TYR A 70 3.12 -3.38 21.77
C TYR A 70 3.38 -4.70 21.04
N PHE A 71 2.34 -5.51 20.91
CA PHE A 71 2.30 -6.63 19.97
C PHE A 71 2.21 -6.10 18.55
N LEU A 72 2.94 -6.71 17.63
CA LEU A 72 2.95 -6.41 16.20
C LEU A 72 2.34 -7.58 15.46
N ALA A 73 1.24 -7.33 14.73
CA ALA A 73 0.61 -8.36 13.92
C ALA A 73 1.50 -8.72 12.72
N PRO A 74 1.58 -10.01 12.33
CA PRO A 74 2.33 -10.43 11.14
C PRO A 74 1.63 -10.07 9.82
N VAL A 75 0.35 -9.68 9.90
CA VAL A 75 -0.51 -9.37 8.75
C VAL A 75 -0.32 -7.92 8.34
N LEU A 76 0.52 -7.70 7.33
CA LEU A 76 0.87 -6.39 6.80
C LEU A 76 0.64 -6.35 5.28
N GLY A 77 0.67 -5.15 4.69
CA GLY A 77 0.53 -4.92 3.25
C GLY A 77 -0.85 -4.42 2.83
N GLU A 78 -1.37 -4.94 1.72
CA GLU A 78 -2.61 -4.46 1.12
C GLU A 78 -3.84 -5.02 1.84
N GLN A 79 -4.46 -4.18 2.67
CA GLN A 79 -5.61 -4.51 3.51
C GLN A 79 -6.81 -3.59 3.25
N MET A 80 -6.88 -2.95 2.06
CA MET A 80 -7.99 -2.04 1.71
C MET A 80 -9.36 -2.71 1.82
N LEU A 81 -9.45 -4.00 1.50
CA LEU A 81 -10.71 -4.76 1.55
C LEU A 81 -11.25 -4.97 2.97
N SER A 82 -10.47 -4.60 3.99
CA SER A 82 -10.84 -4.59 5.40
C SER A 82 -11.44 -3.24 5.83
N TYR A 83 -11.48 -2.23 4.95
CA TYR A 83 -12.14 -0.95 5.24
C TYR A 83 -13.63 -1.18 5.54
N GLY A 84 -14.08 -0.50 6.59
CA GLY A 84 -15.42 -0.69 7.12
C GLY A 84 -15.66 -2.12 7.60
N GLN A 85 -14.63 -2.86 8.01
CA GLN A 85 -14.77 -4.17 8.66
C GLN A 85 -14.21 -4.13 10.08
N ASN A 86 -14.36 -5.25 10.79
CA ASN A 86 -13.99 -5.35 12.18
C ASN A 86 -12.62 -6.03 12.33
N LEU A 87 -11.78 -5.43 13.16
CA LEU A 87 -10.66 -6.09 13.83
C LEU A 87 -11.13 -6.47 15.24
N SER A 88 -11.10 -7.75 15.59
CA SER A 88 -11.40 -8.23 16.93
C SER A 88 -10.17 -8.86 17.57
N LEU A 89 -10.10 -8.83 18.89
CA LEU A 89 -9.07 -9.49 19.67
C LEU A 89 -9.60 -9.87 21.04
N SER A 90 -9.12 -10.97 21.61
CA SER A 90 -9.36 -11.35 22.98
C SER A 90 -8.16 -10.92 23.84
N PHE A 91 -8.42 -10.16 24.91
CA PHE A 91 -7.34 -9.59 25.72
C PHE A 91 -7.68 -9.58 27.21
N ARG A 92 -6.67 -9.82 28.04
CA ARG A 92 -6.73 -9.70 29.51
C ARG A 92 -5.43 -9.17 30.07
N VAL A 93 -5.52 -8.54 31.24
CA VAL A 93 -4.38 -8.00 31.98
C VAL A 93 -4.19 -8.78 33.28
N ASP A 94 -2.97 -8.88 33.78
CA ASP A 94 -2.71 -9.54 35.07
C ASP A 94 -3.18 -8.71 36.27
N ARG A 95 -3.23 -7.37 36.12
CA ARG A 95 -3.65 -6.43 37.17
C ARG A 95 -4.69 -5.43 36.66
N ARG A 96 -5.66 -5.09 37.52
CA ARG A 96 -6.72 -4.10 37.23
C ARG A 96 -6.27 -2.64 37.28
N ASP A 97 -5.09 -2.35 37.83
CA ASP A 97 -4.56 -0.98 37.88
C ASP A 97 -4.04 -0.54 36.51
N THR A 98 -4.96 -0.47 35.54
CA THR A 98 -4.65 -0.24 34.14
C THR A 98 -4.64 1.24 33.82
N ARG A 99 -3.49 1.75 33.40
CA ARG A 99 -3.39 3.11 32.85
C ARG A 99 -3.86 3.11 31.40
N LEU A 100 -5.07 3.60 31.19
CA LEU A 100 -5.61 3.83 29.86
C LEU A 100 -4.71 4.80 29.07
N SER A 101 -4.58 4.55 27.77
CA SER A 101 -3.88 5.44 26.84
C SER A 101 -4.81 5.83 25.70
N ALA A 102 -4.47 6.93 25.03
CA ALA A 102 -5.09 7.28 23.76
C ALA A 102 -4.61 6.39 22.59
N GLU A 103 -3.55 5.60 22.81
CA GLU A 103 -2.82 4.85 21.79
C GLU A 103 -2.67 3.37 22.17
N ASP A 104 -3.80 2.65 22.23
CA ASP A 104 -3.79 1.22 22.57
C ASP A 104 -3.83 0.33 21.33
N LEU A 105 -4.68 0.64 20.33
CA LEU A 105 -4.61 0.05 19.00
C LEU A 105 -4.10 1.11 18.02
N VAL A 106 -2.99 0.83 17.35
CA VAL A 106 -2.34 1.75 16.41
C VAL A 106 -2.24 1.10 15.03
N LEU A 107 -2.58 1.85 14.00
CA LEU A 107 -2.37 1.48 12.61
C LEU A 107 -1.37 2.46 11.99
N GLU A 108 -0.35 1.94 11.33
CA GLU A 108 0.64 2.71 10.59
C GLU A 108 0.69 2.22 9.15
N GLY A 109 0.77 3.15 8.21
CA GLY A 109 0.80 2.82 6.79
C GLY A 109 0.80 4.06 5.91
N ALA A 110 1.43 3.98 4.75
CA ALA A 110 1.53 5.09 3.79
C ALA A 110 1.99 6.44 4.40
N GLY A 111 2.89 6.39 5.39
CA GLY A 111 3.41 7.59 6.08
C GLY A 111 2.44 8.21 7.10
N MET A 112 1.33 7.54 7.40
CA MET A 112 0.31 7.97 8.35
C MET A 112 0.26 7.03 9.54
N ARG A 113 -0.23 7.56 10.65
CA ARG A 113 -0.42 6.85 11.92
C ARG A 113 -1.74 7.26 12.53
N VAL A 114 -2.62 6.30 12.81
CA VAL A 114 -3.88 6.51 13.52
C VAL A 114 -3.96 5.56 14.70
N ALA A 115 -4.56 6.00 15.78
CA ALA A 115 -4.67 5.23 17.02
C ALA A 115 -6.04 5.38 17.66
N VAL A 116 -6.40 4.41 18.48
CA VAL A 116 -7.64 4.41 19.24
C VAL A 116 -7.41 3.78 20.64
N PRO A 117 -8.05 4.30 21.71
CA PRO A 117 -8.04 3.67 23.02
C PRO A 117 -8.68 2.27 23.00
N LEU A 118 -8.26 1.38 23.90
CA LEU A 118 -8.80 0.02 23.99
C LEU A 118 -10.32 0.04 24.29
N ILE A 119 -10.72 0.95 25.18
CA ILE A 119 -12.10 1.15 25.64
C ILE A 119 -12.99 1.92 24.66
N ALA A 120 -12.47 2.27 23.49
CA ALA A 120 -13.24 2.98 22.47
C ALA A 120 -14.31 2.08 21.84
N GLN A 121 -15.19 2.69 21.04
CA GLN A 121 -16.22 1.97 20.26
C GLN A 121 -17.15 1.07 21.10
N GLY A 122 -17.34 1.40 22.39
CA GLY A 122 -18.20 0.65 23.31
C GLY A 122 -17.53 -0.55 23.98
N ASN A 123 -16.21 -0.71 23.84
CA ASN A 123 -15.47 -1.77 24.52
C ASN A 123 -15.39 -1.53 26.04
N ALA A 124 -15.39 -2.64 26.80
CA ALA A 124 -15.28 -2.62 28.25
C ALA A 124 -13.85 -2.28 28.72
N TYR A 125 -13.70 -1.99 30.01
CA TYR A 125 -12.38 -1.80 30.61
C TYR A 125 -11.63 -3.15 30.72
N PRO A 126 -10.31 -3.16 30.48
CA PRO A 126 -9.49 -4.35 30.65
C PRO A 126 -9.47 -4.81 32.11
N ASN A 127 -9.57 -6.13 32.28
CA ASN A 127 -9.50 -6.79 33.59
C ASN A 127 -8.83 -8.17 33.45
N GLU A 128 -8.84 -8.94 34.54
CA GLU A 128 -8.16 -10.24 34.66
C GLU A 128 -8.79 -11.34 33.81
N ASN A 129 -10.05 -11.18 33.42
CA ASN A 129 -10.76 -12.13 32.58
C ASN A 129 -10.56 -11.81 31.10
N MET A 130 -10.46 -12.87 30.30
CA MET A 130 -10.40 -12.77 28.85
C MET A 130 -11.70 -12.12 28.32
N GLN A 131 -11.55 -11.04 27.58
CA GLN A 131 -12.67 -10.30 26.99
C GLN A 131 -12.37 -9.99 25.53
N THR A 132 -13.41 -9.99 24.70
CA THR A 132 -13.30 -9.64 23.29
C THR A 132 -13.50 -8.14 23.08
N TYR A 133 -12.55 -7.52 22.39
CA TYR A 133 -12.57 -6.13 21.97
C TYR A 133 -12.80 -6.07 20.47
N VAL A 134 -13.64 -5.14 20.02
CA VAL A 134 -13.97 -5.00 18.60
C VAL A 134 -13.70 -3.56 18.16
N PHE A 135 -12.99 -3.42 17.05
CA PHE A 135 -12.63 -2.16 16.44
C PHE A 135 -13.08 -2.14 14.99
N ARG A 136 -13.99 -1.23 14.66
CA ARG A 136 -14.36 -0.91 13.28
C ARG A 136 -13.26 -0.09 12.63
N LEU A 137 -12.75 -0.56 11.50
CA LEU A 137 -11.75 0.13 10.68
C LEU A 137 -12.44 1.13 9.75
N HIS A 138 -12.78 2.32 10.24
CA HIS A 138 -13.51 3.34 9.47
C HIS A 138 -13.20 4.75 9.99
N ASP A 139 -13.15 5.73 9.10
CA ASP A 139 -12.87 7.15 9.37
C ASP A 139 -14.04 7.96 9.95
N SER A 140 -15.23 7.36 10.16
CA SER A 140 -16.40 8.09 10.67
C SER A 140 -16.13 8.63 12.08
N SER A 141 -16.69 9.80 12.41
CA SER A 141 -16.61 10.40 13.74
C SER A 141 -17.18 9.50 14.86
N ASP A 142 -18.06 8.56 14.51
CA ASP A 142 -18.60 7.56 15.44
C ASP A 142 -17.52 6.60 15.96
N TYR A 143 -16.42 6.46 15.21
CA TYR A 143 -15.27 5.63 15.55
C TYR A 143 -14.08 6.54 15.86
N PRO A 144 -13.67 6.68 17.12
CA PRO A 144 -12.79 7.77 17.55
C PRO A 144 -11.31 7.48 17.26
N TRP A 145 -10.96 7.17 16.01
CA TRP A 145 -9.59 7.13 15.53
C TRP A 145 -8.96 8.53 15.63
N ARG A 146 -7.68 8.59 16.02
CA ARG A 146 -6.92 9.83 16.25
C ARG A 146 -5.52 9.74 15.63
N PRO A 147 -5.05 10.80 14.92
CA PRO A 147 -5.81 11.96 14.47
C PRO A 147 -6.96 11.55 13.53
N THR A 148 -7.96 12.41 13.40
CA THR A 148 -9.01 12.20 12.40
C THR A 148 -8.40 12.32 11.01
N VAL A 149 -8.61 11.32 10.17
CA VAL A 149 -8.12 11.27 8.79
C VAL A 149 -9.31 11.23 7.83
N SER A 150 -9.10 11.67 6.59
CA SER A 150 -10.14 11.59 5.56
C SER A 150 -10.40 10.14 5.15
N HIS A 151 -11.58 9.87 4.58
CA HIS A 151 -11.91 8.59 3.94
C HIS A 151 -10.80 8.09 3.02
N ALA A 152 -10.32 8.95 2.13
CA ALA A 152 -9.28 8.60 1.18
C ALA A 152 -7.92 8.29 1.85
N ASP A 153 -7.59 8.98 2.93
CA ASP A 153 -6.34 8.77 3.65
C ASP A 153 -6.38 7.51 4.52
N PHE A 154 -7.53 7.18 5.11
CA PHE A 154 -7.72 5.91 5.80
C PHE A 154 -7.60 4.72 4.83
N GLN A 155 -8.21 4.84 3.64
CA GLN A 155 -8.07 3.82 2.58
C GLN A 155 -6.62 3.69 2.09
N LYS A 156 -5.90 4.80 1.88
CA LYS A 156 -4.47 4.78 1.55
C LYS A 156 -3.62 4.14 2.65
N LEU A 157 -3.95 4.38 3.93
CA LEU A 157 -3.29 3.75 5.06
C LEU A 157 -3.46 2.23 5.00
N LEU A 158 -4.67 1.74 4.71
CA LEU A 158 -4.94 0.31 4.57
C LEU A 158 -4.34 -0.30 3.30
N HIS A 159 -4.16 0.48 2.23
CA HIS A 159 -3.52 0.02 0.99
C HIS A 159 -2.05 -0.37 1.21
N ASN A 160 -1.35 0.35 2.08
CA ASN A 160 0.04 0.05 2.42
C ASN A 160 0.22 0.07 3.94
N LEU A 161 -0.40 -0.90 4.59
CA LEU A 161 -0.38 -1.04 6.04
C LEU A 161 0.95 -1.66 6.47
N THR A 162 1.75 -0.89 7.20
CA THR A 162 3.10 -1.29 7.64
C THR A 162 3.14 -1.78 9.07
N ALA A 163 2.18 -1.38 9.92
CA ALA A 163 2.05 -1.93 11.26
C ALA A 163 0.60 -1.94 11.75
N ILE A 164 0.22 -3.04 12.41
CA ILE A 164 -0.91 -3.08 13.35
C ILE A 164 -0.29 -3.35 14.72
N MET A 165 -0.38 -2.37 15.61
CA MET A 165 0.17 -2.45 16.95
C MET A 165 -0.95 -2.55 17.99
N ILE A 166 -0.90 -3.56 18.84
CA ILE A 166 -1.83 -3.73 19.95
C ILE A 166 -1.05 -3.61 21.24
N ARG A 167 -1.39 -2.65 22.09
CA ARG A 167 -0.73 -2.47 23.39
C ARG A 167 -0.95 -3.69 24.27
N GLY A 168 0.16 -4.29 24.70
CA GLY A 168 0.17 -5.49 25.52
C GLY A 168 0.28 -5.23 27.01
N THR A 169 0.79 -4.09 27.48
CA THR A 169 1.04 -3.84 28.91
C THR A 169 0.44 -2.51 29.39
N TYR A 170 -0.19 -2.54 30.58
CA TYR A 170 -0.95 -1.42 31.15
C TYR A 170 -0.47 -0.95 32.52
N SER A 171 0.44 -1.70 33.16
CA SER A 171 0.95 -1.46 34.51
C SER A 171 2.41 -1.94 34.61
N GLU A 172 3.16 -1.45 35.60
CA GLU A 172 4.50 -1.96 35.90
C GLU A 172 4.45 -3.40 36.43
N ARG A 173 5.50 -4.19 36.15
CA ARG A 173 5.66 -5.58 36.61
C ARG A 173 4.39 -6.42 36.41
N SER A 174 3.74 -6.21 35.27
CA SER A 174 2.46 -6.83 34.93
C SER A 174 2.53 -7.37 33.51
N ALA A 175 1.86 -8.51 33.32
CA ALA A 175 1.67 -9.10 32.01
C ALA A 175 0.32 -8.67 31.40
N GLY A 176 0.26 -8.63 30.08
CA GLY A 176 -1.00 -8.69 29.35
C GLY A 176 -0.95 -9.78 28.29
N TYR A 177 -2.11 -10.40 28.08
CA TYR A 177 -2.28 -11.62 27.32
C TYR A 177 -3.21 -11.37 26.15
N LEU A 178 -2.82 -11.81 24.97
CA LEU A 178 -3.52 -11.62 23.72
C LEU A 178 -3.85 -12.99 23.11
N ASP A 179 -5.08 -13.12 22.65
CA ASP A 179 -5.61 -14.31 21.98
C ASP A 179 -6.65 -13.93 20.92
N ASP A 180 -6.99 -14.89 20.05
CA ASP A 180 -8.09 -14.87 19.08
C ASP A 180 -8.23 -13.53 18.33
N VAL A 181 -7.13 -13.12 17.69
CA VAL A 181 -7.09 -11.91 16.87
C VAL A 181 -7.69 -12.24 15.51
N SER A 182 -8.68 -11.46 15.08
CA SER A 182 -9.33 -11.68 13.79
C SER A 182 -9.54 -10.37 13.04
N LEU A 183 -9.17 -10.35 11.76
CA LEU A 183 -9.40 -9.23 10.85
C LEU A 183 -10.32 -9.68 9.71
N VAL A 184 -11.52 -9.10 9.65
CA VAL A 184 -12.46 -9.35 8.56
C VAL A 184 -12.02 -8.58 7.31
N THR A 185 -11.93 -9.30 6.19
CA THR A 185 -11.49 -8.82 4.89
C THR A 185 -12.23 -9.55 3.77
N ALA A 186 -11.83 -9.35 2.52
CA ALA A 186 -12.35 -10.10 1.38
C ALA A 186 -11.22 -10.72 0.55
N ARG A 187 -11.53 -11.80 -0.17
CA ARG A 187 -10.61 -12.44 -1.12
C ARG A 187 -11.35 -12.88 -2.37
N ARG A 188 -10.64 -13.02 -3.50
CA ARG A 188 -11.18 -13.64 -4.72
C ARG A 188 -11.24 -15.16 -4.55
N ALA A 189 -12.35 -15.64 -4.03
CA ALA A 189 -12.62 -17.07 -3.86
C ALA A 189 -14.14 -17.32 -3.86
N PRO A 190 -14.59 -18.57 -4.07
CA PRO A 190 -15.96 -18.95 -3.80
C PRO A 190 -16.29 -18.80 -2.31
N GLY A 191 -17.47 -18.29 -1.98
CA GLY A 191 -17.94 -18.15 -0.61
C GLY A 191 -19.08 -17.14 -0.48
N ILE A 192 -19.32 -16.67 0.75
CA ILE A 192 -20.34 -15.65 1.03
C ILE A 192 -19.89 -14.34 0.39
N ALA A 193 -20.74 -13.75 -0.48
CA ALA A 193 -20.39 -12.55 -1.24
C ALA A 193 -20.03 -11.35 -0.35
N ALA A 194 -18.87 -10.74 -0.60
CA ALA A 194 -18.38 -9.57 0.10
C ALA A 194 -18.90 -8.27 -0.56
N ARG A 195 -20.17 -7.92 -0.27
CA ARG A 195 -20.88 -6.79 -0.91
C ARG A 195 -20.35 -5.38 -0.61
N TRP A 196 -19.37 -5.27 0.29
CA TRP A 196 -18.72 -3.99 0.60
C TRP A 196 -17.51 -3.73 -0.29
N VAL A 197 -17.04 -4.75 -1.03
CA VAL A 197 -15.94 -4.58 -1.97
C VAL A 197 -16.49 -3.83 -3.17
N GLU A 198 -15.88 -2.70 -3.49
CA GLU A 198 -16.28 -1.85 -4.61
C GLU A 198 -15.45 -2.14 -5.86
N GLN A 199 -16.05 -1.87 -7.02
CA GLN A 199 -15.43 -1.87 -8.33
C GLN A 199 -15.73 -0.53 -9.00
N CYS A 200 -14.69 0.24 -9.30
CA CYS A 200 -14.82 1.55 -9.92
C CYS A 200 -15.03 1.45 -11.42
N THR A 201 -15.82 2.37 -11.97
CA THR A 201 -15.87 2.64 -13.41
C THR A 201 -14.77 3.64 -13.76
N CYS A 202 -13.71 3.17 -14.42
CA CYS A 202 -12.52 4.00 -14.69
C CYS A 202 -12.67 4.84 -15.97
N PRO A 203 -12.32 6.14 -15.93
CA PRO A 203 -12.28 6.99 -17.11
C PRO A 203 -11.13 6.59 -18.06
N GLN A 204 -11.16 7.11 -19.28
CA GLN A 204 -10.14 6.86 -20.30
C GLN A 204 -8.74 7.19 -19.76
N GLY A 205 -7.79 6.26 -19.97
CA GLY A 205 -6.42 6.41 -19.48
C GLY A 205 -6.12 5.68 -18.17
N TYR A 206 -7.15 5.15 -17.50
CA TYR A 206 -7.04 4.44 -16.21
C TYR A 206 -7.64 3.05 -16.24
N GLN A 207 -7.09 2.15 -15.43
CA GLN A 207 -7.54 0.76 -15.27
C GLN A 207 -7.21 0.24 -13.86
N GLY A 208 -7.87 -0.86 -13.47
CA GLY A 208 -7.75 -1.43 -12.13
C GLY A 208 -9.09 -1.50 -11.42
N GLN A 209 -9.12 -2.08 -10.22
CA GLN A 209 -10.35 -2.15 -9.42
C GLN A 209 -10.74 -0.77 -8.87
N HIS A 210 -9.74 0.05 -8.56
CA HIS A 210 -9.87 1.37 -7.97
C HIS A 210 -9.29 2.45 -8.89
N CYS A 211 -9.08 2.16 -10.18
CA CYS A 211 -8.45 3.06 -11.15
C CYS A 211 -7.02 3.48 -10.78
N GLU A 212 -6.31 2.59 -10.10
CA GLU A 212 -5.01 2.83 -9.50
C GLU A 212 -3.85 2.80 -10.51
N ARG A 213 -4.08 2.28 -11.72
CA ARG A 213 -3.07 2.11 -12.77
C ARG A 213 -3.47 2.85 -14.04
N CYS A 214 -2.47 3.27 -14.83
CA CYS A 214 -2.72 3.80 -16.17
C CYS A 214 -2.96 2.65 -17.17
N THR A 215 -3.79 2.89 -18.18
CA THR A 215 -3.90 2.00 -19.34
C THR A 215 -2.62 2.07 -20.19
N VAL A 216 -2.41 1.05 -21.02
CA VAL A 216 -1.31 1.06 -22.00
C VAL A 216 -1.41 2.31 -22.88
N GLY A 217 -0.27 3.00 -23.09
CA GLY A 217 -0.21 4.24 -23.85
C GLY A 217 -0.55 5.51 -23.06
N TYR A 218 -0.82 5.42 -21.76
CA TYR A 218 -1.02 6.56 -20.87
C TYR A 218 0.02 6.54 -19.73
N ARG A 219 0.47 7.73 -19.32
CA ARG A 219 1.41 7.89 -18.19
C ARG A 219 0.95 9.02 -17.28
N ARG A 220 1.32 8.96 -15.99
CA ARG A 220 1.12 10.08 -15.08
C ARG A 220 1.97 11.26 -15.53
N THR A 221 1.35 12.44 -15.58
CA THR A 221 2.03 13.71 -15.94
C THR A 221 3.14 14.08 -14.96
N ARG A 222 3.03 13.66 -13.70
CA ARG A 222 4.07 13.74 -12.68
C ARG A 222 4.19 12.39 -11.95
N PRO A 223 5.25 11.60 -12.22
CA PRO A 223 5.48 10.31 -11.56
C PRO A 223 5.65 10.41 -10.04
N GLU A 224 6.13 11.55 -9.54
CA GLU A 224 6.43 11.80 -8.12
C GLU A 224 5.20 12.15 -7.26
N LEU A 225 4.06 12.47 -7.89
CA LEU A 225 2.82 12.72 -7.16
C LEU A 225 2.04 11.43 -6.98
N ALA A 226 1.36 11.36 -5.82
CA ALA A 226 0.53 10.27 -5.34
C ALA A 226 -0.39 9.65 -6.44
N PRO A 227 -0.94 8.44 -6.23
CA PRO A 227 -1.71 7.71 -7.24
C PRO A 227 -2.89 8.47 -7.91
N SER A 228 -3.30 9.60 -7.35
CA SER A 228 -4.31 10.53 -7.86
C SER A 228 -3.86 11.46 -9.01
N ALA A 229 -2.63 11.36 -9.52
CA ALA A 229 -2.15 12.25 -10.57
C ALA A 229 -2.85 12.03 -11.93
N PRO A 230 -3.12 13.11 -12.71
CA PRO A 230 -3.73 13.03 -14.04
C PRO A 230 -2.85 12.30 -15.06
N ALA A 231 -3.48 11.44 -15.88
CA ALA A 231 -2.84 10.69 -16.95
C ALA A 231 -2.87 11.50 -18.25
N SER A 232 -1.75 11.52 -18.97
CA SER A 232 -1.67 12.03 -20.32
C SER A 232 -1.30 10.91 -21.29
N PRO A 233 -1.72 11.01 -22.57
CA PRO A 233 -1.22 10.12 -23.61
C PRO A 233 0.31 10.13 -23.57
N ALA A 234 0.91 8.96 -23.48
CA ALA A 234 2.33 8.82 -23.76
C ALA A 234 2.49 9.22 -25.23
N ALA A 235 3.37 10.20 -25.50
CA ALA A 235 3.65 10.62 -26.86
C ALA A 235 4.18 9.41 -27.64
N ALA A 236 3.32 8.76 -28.41
CA ALA A 236 3.74 7.99 -29.56
C ALA A 236 4.25 9.02 -30.57
N THR A 237 5.54 9.03 -30.86
CA THR A 237 6.02 9.74 -32.03
C THR A 237 5.29 9.13 -33.23
N ALA A 238 4.45 9.95 -33.86
CA ALA A 238 3.71 9.74 -35.10
C ALA A 238 4.57 8.98 -36.14
N THR A 239 4.06 8.14 -37.04
CA THR A 239 2.78 8.15 -37.75
C THR A 239 2.66 6.81 -38.46
N ALA A 240 1.48 6.18 -38.43
CA ALA A 240 1.19 5.05 -39.32
C ALA A 240 0.99 5.60 -40.75
N THR A 241 1.85 5.22 -41.69
CA THR A 241 1.53 5.26 -43.13
C THR A 241 0.96 3.89 -43.53
N PRO A 242 -0.07 3.84 -44.39
CA PRO A 242 -0.65 2.57 -44.82
C PRO A 242 0.30 1.92 -45.83
N ALA A 243 0.92 0.81 -45.45
CA ALA A 243 1.71 0.00 -46.37
C ALA A 243 0.80 -1.00 -47.09
N THR A 244 0.68 -0.80 -48.40
CA THR A 244 0.18 -1.73 -49.43
C THR A 244 0.80 -3.13 -49.27
N PRO A 245 0.10 -4.24 -49.60
CA PRO A 245 0.60 -5.57 -49.32
C PRO A 245 1.58 -6.02 -50.41
N THR A 246 2.87 -6.04 -50.09
CA THR A 246 3.85 -6.82 -50.86
C THR A 246 4.66 -7.71 -49.94
N GLN A 247 4.54 -9.00 -50.23
CA GLN A 247 5.28 -10.16 -49.73
C GLN A 247 6.69 -9.87 -49.21
N VAL A 248 6.98 -10.31 -47.98
CA VAL A 248 8.31 -10.77 -47.56
C VAL A 248 8.14 -11.99 -46.64
N PRO A 249 8.92 -13.07 -46.84
CA PRO A 249 8.73 -14.35 -46.17
C PRO A 249 9.32 -14.41 -44.75
N ALA A 250 8.95 -15.46 -44.04
CA ALA A 250 9.32 -15.79 -42.68
C ALA A 250 10.84 -15.88 -42.42
N VAL A 251 11.31 -15.27 -41.32
CA VAL A 251 12.37 -15.84 -40.46
C VAL A 251 12.06 -15.52 -38.98
N ARG A 252 12.38 -16.52 -38.16
CA ARG A 252 12.05 -16.79 -36.75
C ARG A 252 12.82 -15.92 -35.72
N PRO A 253 12.53 -16.05 -34.40
CA PRO A 253 12.68 -15.00 -33.40
C PRO A 253 14.08 -14.96 -32.78
N PHE A 254 14.50 -13.79 -32.31
CA PHE A 254 15.68 -13.66 -31.46
C PHE A 254 15.37 -12.78 -30.24
N LEU A 255 15.07 -13.46 -29.14
CA LEU A 255 15.26 -12.98 -27.78
C LEU A 255 16.77 -12.87 -27.54
N THR A 256 17.34 -11.66 -27.44
CA THR A 256 18.63 -11.47 -26.76
C THR A 256 18.75 -10.10 -26.11
N LEU A 257 18.66 -10.12 -24.78
CA LEU A 257 19.63 -9.51 -23.85
C LEU A 257 20.12 -8.08 -24.16
N CYS A 258 19.51 -7.08 -23.52
CA CYS A 258 20.22 -5.85 -23.15
C CYS A 258 20.52 -5.87 -21.65
N ARG A 259 21.70 -6.38 -21.29
CA ARG A 259 22.38 -6.03 -20.05
C ARG A 259 23.58 -5.18 -20.43
N LEU A 260 23.57 -3.93 -19.95
CA LEU A 260 24.66 -3.22 -19.28
C LEU A 260 24.56 -1.72 -19.59
N LEU A 261 24.04 -0.99 -18.59
CA LEU A 261 24.13 0.45 -18.30
C LEU A 261 22.79 1.16 -18.05
N ALA A 262 21.76 0.43 -17.61
CA ALA A 262 20.61 1.07 -16.99
C ALA A 262 20.10 0.27 -15.78
N ASP A 263 19.89 0.96 -14.66
CA ASP A 263 19.39 0.37 -13.42
C ASP A 263 17.85 0.25 -13.52
N CYS A 264 17.37 -0.71 -14.31
CA CYS A 264 15.93 -0.92 -14.55
C CYS A 264 15.30 -1.69 -13.38
N ARG A 265 15.47 -1.20 -12.14
CA ARG A 265 15.06 -1.90 -10.91
C ARG A 265 13.76 -1.39 -10.29
N SER A 266 13.01 -0.54 -10.98
CA SER A 266 11.73 -0.05 -10.47
C SER A 266 10.61 -1.09 -10.67
N THR A 267 10.18 -1.71 -9.59
CA THR A 267 9.05 -2.66 -9.52
C THR A 267 7.68 -2.02 -9.76
N LEU A 268 7.61 -0.69 -9.93
CA LEU A 268 6.35 0.03 -10.13
C LEU A 268 5.91 0.15 -11.60
N CYS A 269 6.82 -0.04 -12.57
CA CYS A 269 6.49 -0.02 -14.01
C CYS A 269 7.44 -0.94 -14.80
N PRO A 270 6.96 -1.93 -15.59
CA PRO A 270 7.79 -2.56 -16.59
C PRO A 270 8.14 -1.54 -17.68
N GLY A 271 9.43 -1.28 -17.91
CA GLY A 271 9.92 -0.53 -19.08
C GLY A 271 10.40 0.90 -18.87
N ALA A 272 10.70 1.34 -17.64
CA ALA A 272 11.37 2.62 -17.41
C ALA A 272 12.76 2.41 -16.79
N CYS A 273 13.79 2.62 -17.59
CA CYS A 273 15.19 2.52 -17.18
C CYS A 273 15.74 3.91 -16.83
N ASP A 274 16.61 4.01 -15.81
CA ASP A 274 17.32 5.25 -15.47
C ASP A 274 18.56 5.41 -16.37
N CYS A 275 18.53 6.39 -17.27
CA CYS A 275 19.47 6.51 -18.39
C CYS A 275 20.64 7.47 -18.10
N GLN A 276 21.86 6.95 -18.19
CA GLN A 276 23.15 7.64 -17.99
C GLN A 276 23.74 8.16 -19.32
N ASP A 277 24.89 8.84 -19.29
CA ASP A 277 25.68 9.23 -20.48
C ASP A 277 24.93 10.06 -21.55
N ASN A 278 24.01 10.93 -21.10
CA ASN A 278 23.15 11.76 -21.96
C ASN A 278 22.28 10.95 -22.93
N THR A 279 21.91 9.73 -22.53
CA THR A 279 20.89 8.93 -23.20
C THR A 279 19.51 9.11 -22.57
N ALA A 280 18.49 8.72 -23.31
CA ALA A 280 17.06 8.81 -23.02
C ALA A 280 16.32 7.68 -23.74
N GLY A 281 15.07 7.42 -23.37
CA GLY A 281 14.28 6.32 -23.94
C GLY A 281 13.79 5.35 -22.86
N LEU A 282 12.90 4.42 -23.22
CA LEU A 282 12.41 3.41 -22.26
C LEU A 282 13.53 2.42 -21.83
N SER A 283 14.51 2.26 -22.71
CA SER A 283 15.66 1.36 -22.62
C SER A 283 16.97 2.09 -22.94
N CYS A 284 16.98 3.43 -22.82
CA CYS A 284 18.14 4.28 -23.10
C CYS A 284 18.63 4.24 -24.57
N GLU A 285 17.70 3.99 -25.50
CA GLU A 285 17.96 3.76 -26.92
C GLU A 285 18.19 5.02 -27.77
N ARG A 286 18.16 6.22 -27.19
CA ARG A 286 18.35 7.49 -27.92
C ARG A 286 19.15 8.51 -27.09
N CYS A 287 19.71 9.54 -27.73
CA CYS A 287 20.36 10.65 -27.02
C CYS A 287 19.34 11.66 -26.46
N ARG A 288 19.69 12.37 -25.39
CA ARG A 288 18.93 13.52 -24.86
C ARG A 288 18.96 14.68 -25.84
N ASP A 289 17.94 15.54 -25.77
CA ASP A 289 17.84 16.73 -26.61
C ASP A 289 19.10 17.62 -26.47
N GLY A 290 19.62 18.06 -27.61
CA GLY A 290 20.87 18.83 -27.67
C GLY A 290 22.13 17.97 -27.71
N PHE A 291 22.01 16.64 -27.75
CA PHE A 291 23.12 15.71 -27.92
C PHE A 291 22.91 14.78 -29.14
N TYR A 292 23.99 14.41 -29.83
CA TYR A 292 23.96 13.48 -30.95
C TYR A 292 25.11 12.45 -30.86
N GLY A 293 24.88 11.21 -31.31
CA GLY A 293 25.85 10.11 -31.22
C GLY A 293 25.17 8.75 -31.34
N ASP A 294 25.93 7.67 -31.15
CA ASP A 294 25.40 6.30 -31.08
C ASP A 294 25.06 5.95 -29.61
N PRO A 295 23.78 5.80 -29.25
CA PRO A 295 23.36 5.52 -27.87
C PRO A 295 23.65 4.08 -27.42
N VAL A 296 24.06 3.19 -28.33
CA VAL A 296 24.31 1.75 -28.07
C VAL A 296 25.81 1.41 -28.08
N ALA A 297 26.65 2.31 -28.60
CA ALA A 297 28.09 2.13 -28.64
C ALA A 297 28.71 2.26 -27.23
N GLY A 298 29.06 1.12 -26.63
CA GLY A 298 29.67 1.05 -25.30
C GLY A 298 30.88 1.99 -25.13
N ARG A 299 30.97 2.57 -23.92
CA ARG A 299 32.00 3.49 -23.38
C ARG A 299 33.19 3.76 -24.32
N ARG A 300 33.02 4.69 -25.27
CA ARG A 300 34.07 5.63 -25.72
C ARG A 300 33.68 6.67 -26.77
N GLN A 301 32.39 6.84 -27.11
CA GLN A 301 31.92 8.02 -27.84
C GLN A 301 30.59 8.50 -27.28
N THR A 302 30.69 9.31 -26.23
CA THR A 302 29.58 9.99 -25.54
C THR A 302 28.79 10.85 -26.51
N ALA A 303 27.47 10.90 -26.31
CA ALA A 303 26.60 11.84 -27.00
C ALA A 303 27.23 13.26 -26.95
N ILE A 304 27.47 13.85 -28.11
CA ILE A 304 28.22 15.09 -28.29
C ILE A 304 27.22 16.23 -28.26
N ARG A 305 27.52 17.30 -27.50
CA ARG A 305 26.66 18.48 -27.43
C ARG A 305 26.61 19.16 -28.80
N ALA A 306 25.42 19.33 -29.35
CA ALA A 306 25.22 20.03 -30.61
C ALA A 306 25.59 21.52 -30.46
N PRO A 307 26.30 22.13 -31.42
CA PRO A 307 26.57 23.56 -31.39
C PRO A 307 25.25 24.34 -31.51
N ALA A 308 25.14 25.44 -30.77
CA ALA A 308 23.98 26.32 -30.80
C ALA A 308 23.79 26.89 -32.22
N ARG A 309 22.58 26.79 -32.77
CA ARG A 309 22.25 27.52 -34.01
C ARG A 309 22.29 29.01 -33.71
N LEU A 310 23.14 29.74 -34.44
CA LEU A 310 23.05 31.19 -34.56
C LEU A 310 21.72 31.53 -35.24
N GLU A 311 20.86 32.30 -34.57
CA GLU A 311 19.64 32.86 -35.15
C GLU A 311 20.01 33.84 -36.28
N PRO A 312 19.31 33.80 -37.44
CA PRO A 312 19.49 34.81 -38.48
C PRO A 312 18.86 36.16 -38.04
N PRO A 313 19.40 37.30 -38.50
CA PRO A 313 18.94 38.61 -38.04
C PRO A 313 17.54 38.92 -38.58
N ALA A 314 16.75 39.62 -37.76
CA ALA A 314 15.38 40.04 -38.08
C ALA A 314 15.33 41.07 -39.23
N PRO A 315 14.28 41.05 -40.07
CA PRO A 315 14.16 41.98 -41.19
C PRO A 315 13.83 43.40 -40.71
N SER A 316 14.55 44.39 -41.25
CA SER A 316 14.35 45.81 -41.01
C SER A 316 13.11 46.35 -41.73
N SER A 317 12.28 47.10 -41.00
CA SER A 317 11.23 47.99 -41.53
C SER A 317 11.79 49.32 -42.01
#